data_AF-A0A7X8QEI3-F1
#
_entry.id   AF-A0A7X8QEI3-F1
#
_cell.length_a   1.000
_cell.length_b   1.000
_cell.length_c   1.000
_cell.angle_alpha   90.00
_cell.angle_beta   90.00
_cell.angle_gamma   90.00
#
_symmetry.space_group_name_H-M   'P 1'
#
loop_
_entity.id
_entity.type
_entity.pdbx_description
1 polymer ?
#
loop_
_entity_poly.entity_id
_entity_poly.type
_entity_poly.pdbx_seq_one_letter_code
_entity_poly.pdbx_strand_id
1 'polypeptide(L)'
;FMAMQQGVPIDEVVSKGVILAFAVFPQIINEMPGFNAAFGILFFACLFLAGITSLISIIETYIAGIQDKFKISRKKAVVICCGLSALTSIIYATQGGLNILDIVDAFINNYGVAFAGLAEIIAVVWVLNKLNDLRDHANALSDIRLGSWWTICLKYITPLILTLMLILNIKTDLTSSYGGYPIMLNFYFGWLVAICAIIFGIVFAYVKKWDRNVLEMPEDREVKKNGK
;
A
#
# COMPACT_ATOMS: atom_id res chain seq x y z
N PHE A 1 -12.91 20.00 -20.53
CA PHE A 1 -13.12 19.64 -21.94
C PHE A 1 -14.35 18.78 -22.11
N MET A 2 -14.40 17.51 -21.66
CA MET A 2 -15.58 16.65 -21.88
C MET A 2 -16.89 17.19 -21.29
N ALA A 3 -16.87 17.72 -20.06
CA ALA A 3 -18.04 18.39 -19.46
C ALA A 3 -18.60 19.51 -20.37
N MET A 4 -17.70 20.29 -20.98
CA MET A 4 -18.05 21.37 -21.90
C MET A 4 -18.56 20.86 -23.25
N GLN A 5 -18.04 19.72 -23.73
CA GLN A 5 -18.44 19.11 -25.00
C GLN A 5 -19.79 18.38 -24.89
N GLN A 6 -20.02 17.69 -23.78
CA GLN A 6 -21.24 16.90 -23.51
C GLN A 6 -22.36 17.75 -22.87
N GLY A 7 -22.06 18.97 -22.44
CA GLY A 7 -23.03 19.85 -21.78
C GLY A 7 -23.46 19.37 -20.39
N VAL A 8 -22.66 18.50 -19.76
CA VAL A 8 -22.93 17.92 -18.44
C VAL A 8 -22.05 18.54 -17.36
N PRO A 9 -22.49 18.56 -16.09
CA PRO A 9 -21.69 18.96 -14.95
C PRO A 9 -20.35 18.20 -14.86
N ILE A 10 -19.31 18.82 -14.29
CA ILE A 10 -17.98 18.20 -14.24
C ILE A 10 -17.96 16.93 -13.38
N ASP A 11 -18.81 16.87 -12.35
CA ASP A 11 -19.04 15.72 -11.49
C ASP A 11 -19.58 14.49 -12.25
N GLU A 12 -20.27 14.67 -13.37
CA GLU A 12 -20.73 13.55 -14.21
C GLU A 12 -19.59 12.95 -15.06
N VAL A 13 -18.56 13.74 -15.39
CA VAL A 13 -17.40 13.27 -16.17
C VAL A 13 -16.19 12.91 -15.30
N VAL A 14 -16.17 13.31 -14.03
CA VAL A 14 -15.12 12.97 -13.07
C VAL A 14 -15.39 11.59 -12.49
N SER A 15 -15.08 10.57 -13.29
CA SER A 15 -14.87 9.22 -12.77
C SER A 15 -13.52 9.16 -12.03
N LYS A 16 -13.43 8.35 -10.97
CA LYS A 16 -12.16 8.07 -10.26
C LYS A 16 -11.60 6.71 -10.69
N GLY A 17 -10.30 6.51 -10.46
CA GLY A 17 -9.66 5.20 -10.58
C GLY A 17 -9.65 4.62 -12.00
N VAL A 18 -10.01 3.33 -12.12
CA VAL A 18 -9.87 2.54 -13.35
C VAL A 18 -10.74 3.08 -14.50
N ILE A 19 -11.96 3.52 -14.22
CA ILE A 19 -12.89 4.03 -15.25
C ILE A 19 -12.33 5.31 -15.90
N LEU A 20 -11.66 6.15 -15.11
CA LEU A 20 -11.03 7.35 -15.64
C LEU A 20 -9.95 6.98 -16.67
N ALA A 21 -9.05 6.06 -16.29
CA ALA A 21 -7.93 5.64 -17.12
C ALA A 21 -8.35 4.87 -18.38
N PHE A 22 -9.38 4.02 -18.32
CA PHE A 22 -9.71 3.08 -19.38
C PHE A 22 -11.00 3.40 -20.16
N ALA A 23 -11.79 4.39 -19.74
CA ALA A 23 -12.97 4.84 -20.49
C ALA A 23 -12.86 6.33 -20.85
N VAL A 24 -12.68 7.19 -19.85
CA VAL A 24 -12.67 8.65 -20.03
C VAL A 24 -11.45 9.12 -20.84
N PHE A 25 -10.23 8.73 -20.47
CA PHE A 25 -9.03 9.15 -21.20
C PHE A 25 -9.02 8.68 -22.67
N PRO A 26 -9.39 7.43 -23.00
CA PRO A 26 -9.52 7.00 -24.39
C PRO A 26 -10.52 7.85 -25.19
N GLN A 27 -11.65 8.22 -24.58
CA GLN A 27 -12.62 9.11 -25.23
C GLN A 27 -12.00 10.49 -25.52
N ILE A 28 -11.29 11.08 -24.55
CA ILE A 28 -10.57 12.35 -24.74
C ILE A 28 -9.52 12.25 -25.85
N ILE A 29 -8.76 11.15 -25.89
CA ILE A 29 -7.70 10.95 -26.88
C ILE A 29 -8.30 10.81 -28.29
N ASN A 30 -9.46 10.16 -28.44
CA ASN A 30 -10.13 10.01 -29.73
C ASN A 30 -10.65 11.34 -30.29
N GLU A 31 -10.99 12.30 -29.43
CA GLU A 31 -11.43 13.65 -29.82
C GLU A 31 -10.26 14.57 -30.23
N MET A 32 -9.01 14.13 -30.12
CA MET A 32 -7.85 14.95 -30.51
C MET A 32 -7.80 15.14 -32.05
N PRO A 33 -7.52 16.36 -32.54
CA PRO A 33 -7.53 16.69 -33.97
C PRO A 33 -6.41 16.00 -34.79
N GLY A 34 -5.48 15.29 -34.13
CA GLY A 34 -4.40 14.54 -34.76
C GLY A 34 -3.54 13.82 -33.71
N PHE A 35 -2.68 12.89 -34.16
CA PHE A 35 -1.78 12.09 -33.31
C PHE A 35 -2.45 11.24 -32.21
N ASN A 36 -3.78 11.07 -32.24
CA ASN A 36 -4.54 10.30 -31.26
C ASN A 36 -3.96 8.88 -31.01
N ALA A 37 -3.59 8.15 -32.07
CA ALA A 37 -2.98 6.83 -31.95
C ALA A 37 -1.62 6.87 -31.24
N ALA A 38 -0.76 7.84 -31.56
CA ALA A 38 0.54 8.00 -30.92
C ALA A 38 0.39 8.38 -29.44
N PHE A 39 -0.52 9.30 -29.11
CA PHE A 39 -0.84 9.67 -27.73
C PHE A 39 -1.45 8.50 -26.96
N GLY A 40 -2.34 7.73 -27.58
CA GLY A 40 -2.92 6.53 -26.97
C GLY A 40 -1.86 5.49 -26.60
N ILE A 41 -0.94 5.19 -27.52
CA ILE A 41 0.18 4.27 -27.25
C ILE A 41 1.04 4.78 -26.10
N LEU A 42 1.43 6.06 -26.12
CA LEU A 42 2.26 6.64 -25.06
C LEU A 42 1.54 6.64 -23.71
N PHE A 43 0.25 6.98 -23.68
CA PHE A 43 -0.56 6.98 -22.47
C PHE A 43 -0.61 5.59 -21.83
N PHE A 44 -0.97 4.56 -22.59
CA PHE A 44 -1.06 3.19 -22.07
C PHE A 44 0.31 2.59 -21.77
N ALA A 45 1.36 2.95 -22.52
CA ALA A 45 2.73 2.56 -22.19
C ALA A 45 3.17 3.13 -20.84
N CYS A 46 2.92 4.42 -20.58
CA CYS A 46 3.19 5.05 -19.30
C CYS A 46 2.38 4.38 -18.17
N LEU A 47 1.09 4.11 -18.39
CA LEU A 47 0.23 3.43 -17.41
C LEU A 47 0.74 2.03 -17.08
N PHE A 48 1.15 1.27 -18.10
CA PHE A 48 1.73 -0.06 -17.94
C PHE A 48 3.06 -0.03 -17.17
N LEU A 49 3.96 0.88 -17.52
CA LEU A 49 5.25 1.04 -16.83
C LEU A 49 5.04 1.45 -15.37
N ALA A 50 4.14 2.39 -15.10
CA ALA A 50 3.80 2.81 -13.73
C ALA A 50 3.21 1.65 -12.90
N GLY A 51 2.36 0.83 -13.51
CA GLY A 51 1.81 -0.36 -12.87
C GLY A 51 2.87 -1.42 -12.55
N ILE A 52 3.76 -1.71 -13.50
CA ILE A 52 4.82 -2.72 -13.32
C ILE A 52 5.83 -2.30 -12.25
N THR A 53 6.29 -1.05 -12.25
CA THR A 53 7.29 -0.61 -11.26
C THR A 53 6.71 -0.65 -9.85
N SER A 54 5.45 -0.26 -9.68
CA SER A 54 4.72 -0.36 -8.41
C SER A 54 4.54 -1.82 -7.97
N LEU A 55 4.15 -2.70 -8.89
CA LEU A 55 4.00 -4.14 -8.63
C LEU A 55 5.33 -4.77 -8.16
N ILE A 56 6.44 -4.44 -8.82
CA ILE A 56 7.77 -4.94 -8.44
C ILE A 56 8.14 -4.48 -7.02
N SER A 57 7.86 -3.23 -6.67
CA SER A 57 8.14 -2.71 -5.32
C SER A 57 7.35 -3.46 -4.24
N ILE A 58 6.05 -3.68 -4.46
CA ILE A 58 5.20 -4.38 -3.49
C ILE A 58 5.61 -5.85 -3.37
N ILE A 59 5.83 -6.56 -4.48
CA ILE A 59 6.14 -7.98 -4.44
C ILE A 59 7.51 -8.26 -3.82
N GLU A 60 8.47 -7.35 -3.97
CA GLU A 60 9.79 -7.50 -3.36
C GLU A 60 9.70 -7.48 -1.83
N THR A 61 8.90 -6.59 -1.23
CA THR A 61 8.69 -6.57 0.23
C THR A 61 8.04 -7.86 0.74
N TYR A 62 7.08 -8.41 -0.01
CA TYR A 62 6.45 -9.68 0.29
C TYR A 62 7.45 -10.85 0.23
N ILE A 63 8.26 -10.93 -0.84
CA ILE A 63 9.30 -11.95 -1.01
C ILE A 63 10.35 -11.84 0.09
N ALA A 64 10.83 -10.63 0.39
CA ALA A 64 11.82 -10.39 1.44
C ALA A 64 11.30 -10.87 2.81
N GLY A 65 10.05 -10.56 3.16
CA GLY A 65 9.42 -11.03 4.40
C GLY A 65 9.39 -12.55 4.53
N ILE A 66 9.04 -13.26 3.44
CA ILE A 66 9.05 -14.74 3.41
C ILE A 66 10.48 -15.29 3.47
N GLN A 67 11.41 -14.70 2.72
CA GLN A 67 12.81 -15.09 2.69
C GLN A 67 13.44 -14.97 4.08
N ASP A 68 13.23 -13.85 4.77
CA ASP A 68 13.83 -13.59 6.07
C ASP A 68 13.23 -14.44 7.18
N LYS A 69 11.91 -14.66 7.15
CA LYS A 69 11.21 -15.49 8.12
C LYS A 69 11.63 -16.96 8.00
N PHE A 70 11.56 -17.52 6.80
CA PHE A 70 11.78 -18.95 6.60
C PHE A 70 13.24 -19.31 6.25
N LYS A 71 14.09 -18.32 6.01
CA LYS A 71 15.50 -18.50 5.61
C LYS A 71 15.64 -19.39 4.37
N ILE A 72 14.74 -19.20 3.40
CA ILE A 72 14.75 -19.92 2.11
C ILE A 72 15.49 -19.14 1.04
N SER A 73 15.91 -19.78 -0.04
CA SER A 73 16.58 -19.07 -1.14
C SER A 73 15.61 -18.15 -1.89
N ARG A 74 16.12 -17.02 -2.41
CA ARG A 74 15.34 -16.05 -3.20
C ARG A 74 14.51 -16.70 -4.31
N LYS A 75 15.12 -17.62 -5.08
CA LYS A 75 14.42 -18.32 -6.17
C LYS A 75 13.19 -19.07 -5.67
N LYS A 76 13.29 -19.77 -4.52
CA LYS A 76 12.14 -20.46 -3.92
C LYS A 76 11.09 -19.47 -3.42
N ALA A 77 11.50 -18.39 -2.76
CA ALA A 77 10.58 -17.36 -2.28
C ALA A 77 9.80 -16.72 -3.44
N VAL A 78 10.47 -16.35 -4.55
CA VAL A 78 9.85 -15.79 -5.75
C VAL A 78 8.79 -16.74 -6.32
N VAL A 79 9.13 -18.02 -6.54
CA VAL A 79 8.18 -18.98 -7.12
C VAL A 79 6.95 -19.16 -6.25
N ILE A 80 7.12 -19.25 -4.93
CA ILE A 80 6.01 -19.39 -3.99
C ILE A 80 5.16 -18.11 -3.97
N CYS A 81 5.78 -16.96 -3.72
CA CYS A 81 5.08 -15.69 -3.58
C CYS A 81 4.37 -15.28 -4.86
N CYS A 82 5.08 -15.23 -6.00
CA CYS A 82 4.49 -14.88 -7.28
C CYS A 82 3.47 -15.92 -7.74
N GLY A 83 3.71 -17.21 -7.47
CA GLY A 83 2.78 -18.29 -7.80
C GLY A 83 1.46 -18.16 -7.04
N LEU A 84 1.50 -17.95 -5.73
CA LEU A 84 0.30 -17.68 -4.93
C LEU A 84 -0.42 -16.41 -5.41
N SER A 85 0.31 -15.30 -5.59
CA SER A 85 -0.29 -14.05 -6.05
C SER A 85 -0.94 -14.18 -7.43
N ALA A 86 -0.33 -14.92 -8.35
CA ALA A 86 -0.90 -15.18 -9.66
C ALA A 86 -2.21 -15.99 -9.56
N LEU A 87 -2.22 -17.04 -8.73
CA LEU A 87 -3.41 -17.86 -8.51
C LEU A 87 -4.55 -17.04 -7.87
N THR A 88 -4.26 -16.23 -6.86
CA THR A 88 -5.28 -15.39 -6.22
C THR A 88 -5.77 -14.29 -7.15
N SER A 89 -4.94 -13.78 -8.06
CA SER A 89 -5.32 -12.70 -8.98
C SER A 89 -6.34 -13.12 -10.04
N ILE A 90 -6.49 -14.42 -10.30
CA ILE A 90 -7.45 -14.95 -11.28
C ILE A 90 -8.89 -14.52 -10.94
N ILE A 91 -9.22 -14.34 -9.65
CA ILE A 91 -10.56 -13.89 -9.23
C ILE A 91 -10.92 -12.50 -9.80
N TYR A 92 -9.93 -11.62 -9.96
CA TYR A 92 -10.10 -10.27 -10.50
C TYR A 92 -10.21 -10.25 -12.02
N ALA A 93 -9.86 -11.34 -12.70
CA ALA A 93 -10.00 -11.50 -14.16
C ALA A 93 -11.38 -12.05 -14.58
N THR A 94 -12.32 -12.16 -13.64
CA THR A 94 -13.70 -12.58 -13.91
C THR A 94 -14.59 -11.39 -14.34
N GLN A 95 -15.79 -11.65 -14.86
CA GLN A 95 -16.72 -10.60 -15.32
C GLN A 95 -17.10 -9.58 -14.22
N GLY A 96 -17.11 -10.00 -12.96
CA GLY A 96 -17.34 -9.13 -11.79
C GLY A 96 -16.07 -8.72 -11.06
N GLY A 97 -14.90 -9.05 -11.60
CA GLY A 97 -13.62 -8.94 -10.91
C GLY A 97 -13.22 -7.51 -10.53
N LEU A 98 -13.61 -6.51 -11.32
CA LEU A 98 -13.35 -5.09 -11.00
C LEU A 98 -14.10 -4.63 -9.74
N ASN A 99 -15.32 -5.09 -9.50
CA ASN A 99 -16.07 -4.75 -8.30
C ASN A 99 -15.42 -5.37 -7.06
N ILE A 100 -14.96 -6.63 -7.19
CA ILE A 100 -14.24 -7.32 -6.12
C ILE A 100 -12.91 -6.62 -5.84
N LEU A 101 -12.17 -6.25 -6.90
CA LEU A 101 -10.91 -5.50 -6.79
C LEU A 101 -11.10 -4.19 -6.04
N ASP A 102 -12.11 -3.39 -6.40
CA ASP A 102 -12.41 -2.11 -5.77
C ASP A 102 -12.72 -2.27 -4.27
N ILE A 103 -13.58 -3.23 -3.91
CA ILE A 103 -13.90 -3.51 -2.50
C ILE A 103 -12.66 -3.97 -1.73
N VAL A 104 -11.91 -4.94 -2.26
CA VAL A 104 -10.72 -5.47 -1.58
C VAL A 104 -9.66 -4.38 -1.41
N ASP A 105 -9.39 -3.59 -2.46
CA ASP A 105 -8.41 -2.51 -2.44
C ASP A 105 -8.78 -1.46 -1.38
N ALA A 106 -10.04 -1.02 -1.36
CA ALA A 106 -10.50 -0.06 -0.37
C ALA A 106 -10.37 -0.59 1.06
N PHE A 107 -10.82 -1.81 1.33
CA PHE A 107 -10.78 -2.38 2.68
C PHE A 107 -9.36 -2.69 3.15
N ILE A 108 -8.49 -3.21 2.28
CA ILE A 108 -7.09 -3.48 2.64
C ILE A 108 -6.34 -2.18 2.94
N ASN A 109 -6.54 -1.12 2.15
CA ASN A 109 -5.87 0.16 2.42
C ASN A 109 -6.44 0.88 3.65
N ASN A 110 -7.77 0.93 3.79
CA ASN A 110 -8.43 1.63 4.88
C ASN A 110 -8.26 0.96 6.24
N TYR A 111 -8.21 -0.37 6.27
CA TYR A 111 -8.14 -1.14 7.52
C TYR A 111 -6.83 -1.89 7.66
N GLY A 112 -6.43 -2.70 6.68
CA GLY A 112 -5.24 -3.54 6.75
C GLY A 112 -3.95 -2.73 6.89
N VAL A 113 -3.64 -1.89 5.90
CA VAL A 113 -2.44 -1.06 5.86
C VAL A 113 -2.45 -0.03 6.99
N ALA A 114 -3.58 0.64 7.21
CA ALA A 114 -3.73 1.61 8.29
C ALA A 114 -3.48 1.01 9.68
N PHE A 115 -4.06 -0.17 9.96
CA PHE A 115 -3.86 -0.88 11.22
C PHE A 115 -2.41 -1.37 11.36
N ALA A 116 -1.83 -1.94 10.30
CA ALA A 116 -0.45 -2.39 10.29
C ALA A 116 0.52 -1.24 10.60
N GLY A 117 0.34 -0.08 9.95
CA GLY A 117 1.14 1.11 10.22
C GLY A 117 0.96 1.64 11.65
N LEU A 118 -0.27 1.66 12.17
CA LEU A 118 -0.51 2.05 13.56
C LEU A 118 0.17 1.09 14.55
N ALA A 119 0.07 -0.22 14.32
CA ALA A 119 0.71 -1.24 15.15
C ALA A 119 2.24 -1.12 15.11
N GLU A 120 2.83 -0.84 13.95
CA GLU A 120 4.27 -0.62 13.78
C GLU A 120 4.76 0.58 14.57
N ILE A 121 4.08 1.72 14.46
CA ILE A 121 4.44 2.94 15.22
C ILE A 121 4.26 2.68 16.72
N ILE A 122 3.17 2.02 17.14
CA ILE A 122 2.94 1.66 18.54
C ILE A 122 4.10 0.82 19.09
N ALA A 123 4.49 -0.20 18.35
CA ALA A 123 5.59 -1.09 18.71
C ALA A 123 6.93 -0.33 18.82
N VAL A 124 7.30 0.46 17.80
CA VAL A 124 8.61 1.13 17.77
C VAL A 124 8.71 2.27 18.78
N VAL A 125 7.67 3.10 18.88
CA VAL A 125 7.73 4.36 19.63
C VAL A 125 7.41 4.18 21.12
N TRP A 126 6.41 3.36 21.48
CA TRP A 126 5.98 3.24 22.88
C TRP A 126 6.37 1.91 23.52
N VAL A 127 6.36 0.79 22.78
CA VAL A 127 6.74 -0.52 23.36
C VAL A 127 8.25 -0.66 23.43
N LEU A 128 8.96 -0.42 22.33
CA LEU A 128 10.42 -0.53 22.27
C LEU A 128 11.13 0.76 22.68
N ASN A 129 10.44 1.91 22.61
CA ASN A 129 11.00 3.22 22.94
C ASN A 129 12.28 3.56 22.14
N LYS A 130 12.38 3.06 20.89
CA LYS A 130 13.56 3.14 20.02
C LYS A 130 13.53 4.30 19.01
N LEU A 131 12.56 5.21 19.13
CA LEU A 131 12.38 6.30 18.18
C LEU A 131 13.60 7.24 18.11
N ASN A 132 14.22 7.55 19.25
CA ASN A 132 15.40 8.40 19.29
C ASN A 132 16.62 7.70 18.68
N ASP A 133 16.84 6.42 19.02
CA ASP A 133 17.92 5.61 18.46
C ASP A 133 17.83 5.54 16.92
N LEU A 134 16.63 5.35 16.38
CA LEU A 134 16.38 5.36 14.93
C LEU A 134 16.66 6.73 14.30
N ARG A 135 16.24 7.81 14.97
CA ARG A 135 16.52 9.18 14.50
C ARG A 135 18.01 9.45 14.45
N ASP A 136 18.73 9.07 15.50
CA ASP A 136 20.15 9.37 15.64
C ASP A 136 20.97 8.51 14.67
N HIS A 137 20.57 7.26 14.44
CA HIS A 137 21.13 6.41 13.39
C HIS A 137 20.90 7.00 11.98
N ALA A 138 19.69 7.45 11.68
CA ALA A 138 19.39 8.11 10.41
C ALA A 138 20.19 9.42 10.24
N ASN A 139 20.34 10.20 11.30
CA ASN A 139 21.15 11.43 11.31
C ASN A 139 22.65 11.19 11.14
N ALA A 140 23.15 10.00 11.51
CA ALA A 140 24.55 9.64 11.33
C ALA A 140 24.87 9.30 9.86
N LEU A 141 23.87 8.86 9.08
CA LEU A 141 24.02 8.44 7.69
C LEU A 141 23.52 9.47 6.67
N SER A 142 22.60 10.36 7.07
CA SER A 142 21.94 11.30 6.16
C SER A 142 22.61 12.68 6.14
N ASP A 143 22.69 13.26 4.94
CA ASP A 143 23.09 14.65 4.74
C ASP A 143 22.06 15.64 5.31
N ILE A 144 20.79 15.21 5.45
CA ILE A 144 19.70 16.02 6.01
C ILE A 144 19.36 15.50 7.40
N ARG A 145 19.52 16.34 8.41
CA ARG A 145 19.21 15.97 9.80
C ARG A 145 17.71 16.00 10.08
N LEU A 146 17.20 14.89 10.58
CA LEU A 146 15.91 14.74 11.22
C LEU A 146 15.89 15.51 12.54
N GLY A 147 15.06 16.55 12.60
CA GLY A 147 14.83 17.36 13.79
C GLY A 147 13.65 16.86 14.62
N SER A 148 13.26 17.65 15.61
CA SER A 148 12.14 17.35 16.52
C SER A 148 10.80 17.17 15.80
N TRP A 149 10.62 17.78 14.62
CA TRP A 149 9.41 17.62 13.81
C TRP A 149 9.16 16.15 13.44
N TRP A 150 10.21 15.40 13.09
CA TRP A 150 10.09 13.99 12.70
C TRP A 150 9.63 13.14 13.88
N THR A 151 10.21 13.39 15.06
CA THR A 151 9.81 12.74 16.30
C THR A 151 8.37 13.08 16.69
N ILE A 152 7.96 14.34 16.57
CA ILE A 152 6.59 14.79 16.87
C ILE A 152 5.59 14.15 15.90
N CYS A 153 5.93 14.10 14.61
CA CYS A 153 5.11 13.46 13.60
C CYS A 153 4.84 12.00 13.95
N LEU A 154 5.89 11.21 14.17
CA LEU A 154 5.74 9.77 14.46
C LEU A 154 5.15 9.49 15.84
N LYS A 155 5.46 10.31 16.84
CA LYS A 155 4.97 10.08 18.21
C LYS A 155 3.55 10.55 18.44
N TYR A 156 3.07 11.57 17.72
CA TYR A 156 1.76 12.18 18.01
C TYR A 156 0.88 12.35 16.78
N ILE A 157 1.40 12.86 15.66
CA ILE A 157 0.56 13.22 14.51
C ILE A 157 0.10 11.98 13.74
N THR A 158 1.03 11.15 13.28
CA THR A 158 0.75 9.92 12.54
C THR A 158 -0.18 8.97 13.29
N PRO A 159 0.06 8.61 14.57
CA PRO A 159 -0.85 7.73 15.30
C PRO A 159 -2.24 8.36 15.49
N LEU A 160 -2.33 9.67 15.72
CA LEU A 160 -3.61 10.36 15.83
C LEU A 160 -4.40 10.28 14.51
N ILE A 161 -3.75 10.62 13.39
CA ILE A 161 -4.38 10.58 12.06
C ILE A 161 -4.82 9.16 11.71
N LEU A 162 -3.95 8.16 11.89
CA LEU A 162 -4.29 6.76 11.58
C LEU A 162 -5.45 6.26 12.45
N THR A 163 -5.46 6.60 13.75
CA THR A 163 -6.53 6.21 14.66
C THR A 163 -7.85 6.88 14.28
N LEU A 164 -7.84 8.19 14.02
CA LEU A 164 -9.03 8.92 13.58
C LEU A 164 -9.55 8.38 12.25
N MET A 165 -8.68 8.14 11.29
CA MET A 165 -9.04 7.58 9.99
C MET A 165 -9.70 6.21 10.14
N LEU A 166 -9.12 5.31 10.95
CA LEU A 166 -9.71 4.00 11.24
C LEU A 166 -11.11 4.13 11.85
N ILE A 167 -11.28 4.97 12.86
CA ILE A 167 -12.59 5.16 13.53
C ILE A 167 -13.63 5.72 12.55
N LEU A 168 -13.26 6.72 11.74
CA LEU A 168 -14.17 7.34 10.78
C LEU A 168 -14.56 6.37 9.65
N ASN A 169 -13.60 5.60 9.14
CA ASN A 169 -13.86 4.59 8.12
C ASN A 169 -14.77 3.48 8.66
N ILE A 170 -14.46 2.93 9.84
CA ILE A 170 -15.31 1.91 10.50
C ILE A 170 -16.73 2.44 10.68
N LYS A 171 -16.89 3.66 11.20
CA LYS A 171 -18.22 4.25 11.39
C LYS A 171 -18.97 4.37 10.06
N THR A 172 -18.29 4.85 9.02
CA THR A 172 -18.90 5.06 7.71
C THR A 172 -19.34 3.74 7.09
N ASP A 173 -18.43 2.76 7.00
CA ASP A 173 -18.67 1.48 6.32
C ASP A 173 -19.59 0.53 7.10
N LEU A 174 -19.76 0.73 8.42
CA LEU A 174 -20.78 0.04 9.20
C LEU A 174 -22.18 0.65 9.02
N THR A 175 -22.27 1.97 8.77
CA THR A 175 -23.56 2.64 8.56
C THR A 175 -24.06 2.55 7.12
N SER A 176 -23.14 2.53 6.16
CA SER A 176 -23.42 2.54 4.73
C SER A 176 -22.50 1.55 4.04
N SER A 177 -23.05 0.73 3.14
CA SER A 177 -22.23 -0.17 2.33
C SER A 177 -21.27 0.62 1.44
N TYR A 178 -19.98 0.25 1.48
CA TYR A 178 -18.96 0.82 0.59
C TYR A 178 -19.41 0.73 -0.87
N GLY A 179 -19.22 1.82 -1.61
CA GLY A 179 -19.52 1.92 -3.05
C GLY A 179 -20.97 1.69 -3.46
N GLY A 180 -21.92 1.58 -2.52
CA GLY A 180 -23.29 1.15 -2.81
C GLY A 180 -23.39 -0.33 -3.21
N TYR A 181 -22.34 -1.13 -2.98
CA TYR A 181 -22.32 -2.55 -3.30
C TYR A 181 -23.25 -3.36 -2.39
N PRO A 182 -23.73 -4.54 -2.82
CA PRO A 182 -24.52 -5.43 -1.97
C PRO A 182 -23.80 -5.77 -0.66
N ILE A 183 -24.52 -5.76 0.45
CA ILE A 183 -23.98 -6.01 1.81
C ILE A 183 -23.16 -7.31 1.86
N MET A 184 -23.66 -8.38 1.23
CA MET A 184 -22.95 -9.67 1.19
C MET A 184 -21.58 -9.57 0.51
N LEU A 185 -21.47 -8.79 -0.57
CA LEU A 185 -20.22 -8.62 -1.30
C LEU A 185 -19.19 -7.86 -0.45
N ASN A 186 -19.61 -6.77 0.20
CA ASN A 186 -18.78 -6.02 1.13
C ASN A 186 -18.38 -6.84 2.36
N PHE A 187 -19.25 -7.73 2.84
CA PHE A 187 -18.91 -8.62 3.94
C PHE A 187 -17.81 -9.62 3.54
N TYR A 188 -18.00 -10.36 2.43
CA TYR A 188 -17.06 -11.41 2.02
C TYR A 188 -15.74 -10.87 1.46
N PHE A 189 -15.77 -9.82 0.66
CA PHE A 189 -14.58 -9.29 -0.01
C PHE A 189 -14.00 -8.05 0.67
N GLY A 190 -14.76 -7.39 1.54
CA GLY A 190 -14.25 -6.28 2.35
C GLY A 190 -13.83 -6.76 3.75
N TRP A 191 -14.81 -6.92 4.63
CA TRP A 191 -14.57 -7.20 6.06
C TRP A 191 -13.80 -8.51 6.29
N LEU A 192 -14.23 -9.61 5.69
CA LEU A 192 -13.58 -10.91 5.88
C LEU A 192 -12.13 -10.87 5.39
N VAL A 193 -11.86 -10.26 4.22
CA VAL A 193 -10.51 -10.13 3.68
C VAL A 193 -9.61 -9.28 4.58
N ALA A 194 -10.10 -8.14 5.07
CA ALA A 194 -9.36 -7.29 6.00
C ALA A 194 -9.04 -8.01 7.33
N ILE A 195 -10.02 -8.70 7.92
CA ILE A 195 -9.84 -9.47 9.15
C ILE A 195 -8.84 -10.61 8.92
N CYS A 196 -8.99 -11.36 7.82
CA CYS A 196 -8.07 -12.44 7.46
C CYS A 196 -6.64 -11.93 7.27
N ALA A 197 -6.44 -10.75 6.65
CA ALA A 197 -5.12 -10.15 6.48
C ALA A 197 -4.47 -9.82 7.83
N ILE A 198 -5.22 -9.23 8.77
CA ILE A 198 -4.74 -8.91 10.12
C ILE A 198 -4.40 -10.18 10.90
N ILE A 199 -5.32 -11.16 10.91
CA ILE A 199 -5.11 -12.45 11.59
C ILE A 199 -3.90 -13.16 10.99
N PHE A 200 -3.78 -13.18 9.66
CA PHE A 200 -2.63 -13.78 8.99
C PHE A 200 -1.33 -13.11 9.40
N GLY A 201 -1.28 -11.77 9.48
CA GLY A 201 -0.11 -11.03 9.96
C GLY A 201 0.28 -11.40 11.39
N ILE A 202 -0.71 -11.49 12.29
CA ILE A 202 -0.50 -11.90 13.70
C ILE A 202 0.02 -13.33 13.77
N VAL A 203 -0.65 -14.28 13.09
CA VAL A 203 -0.23 -15.69 13.05
C VAL A 203 1.18 -15.80 12.46
N PHE A 204 1.45 -15.10 11.36
CA PHE A 204 2.76 -15.05 10.72
C PHE A 204 3.84 -14.56 11.68
N ALA A 205 3.56 -13.60 12.55
CA ALA A 205 4.48 -13.16 13.60
C ALA A 205 4.86 -14.33 14.54
N TYR A 206 3.91 -15.20 14.91
CA TYR A 206 4.12 -16.30 15.85
C TYR A 206 4.70 -17.60 15.26
N VAL A 207 4.49 -17.90 13.96
CA VAL A 207 4.88 -19.19 13.34
C VAL A 207 6.35 -19.57 13.54
N LYS A 208 7.26 -18.59 13.57
CA LYS A 208 8.67 -18.81 13.86
C LYS A 208 9.22 -17.59 14.57
N LYS A 209 9.87 -17.78 15.72
CA LYS A 209 10.50 -16.67 16.45
C LYS A 209 11.61 -16.09 15.59
N TRP A 210 11.59 -14.78 15.41
CA TRP A 210 12.64 -14.07 14.71
C TRP A 210 13.93 -14.14 15.54
N ASP A 211 15.08 -14.21 14.87
CA ASP A 211 16.38 -14.21 15.54
C ASP A 211 16.57 -12.88 16.30
N ARG A 212 16.72 -12.93 17.62
CA ARG A 212 16.75 -11.71 18.46
C ARG A 212 17.95 -10.82 18.15
N ASN A 213 18.99 -11.37 17.52
CA ASN A 213 20.19 -10.65 17.12
C ASN A 213 19.93 -9.61 16.01
N VAL A 214 18.77 -9.60 15.36
CA VAL A 214 18.43 -8.51 14.40
C VAL A 214 17.99 -7.21 15.06
N LEU A 215 17.59 -7.28 16.34
CA LEU A 215 17.12 -6.11 17.10
C LEU A 215 18.28 -5.33 17.71
N GLU A 216 19.46 -5.94 17.72
CA GLU A 216 20.71 -5.29 18.10
C GLU A 216 21.13 -4.38 16.96
N MET A 217 21.06 -3.07 17.21
CA MET A 217 21.66 -2.11 16.30
C MET A 217 23.17 -2.35 16.29
N PRO A 218 23.81 -2.45 15.11
CA PRO A 218 25.25 -2.64 15.05
C PRO A 218 25.93 -1.50 15.82
N GLU A 219 26.61 -1.86 16.90
CA GLU A 219 27.07 -0.90 17.90
C GLU A 219 28.29 -0.10 17.43
N ASP A 220 28.83 -0.33 16.24
CA ASP A 220 30.07 0.31 15.82
C ASP A 220 30.46 -0.14 14.41
N ARG A 221 30.14 0.69 13.42
CA ARG A 221 31.20 1.03 12.47
C ARG A 221 31.68 2.40 12.88
N GLU A 222 32.75 2.42 13.66
CA GLU A 222 33.58 3.60 13.86
C GLU A 222 33.71 4.31 12.51
N VAL A 223 33.02 5.45 12.37
CA VAL A 223 33.44 6.47 11.44
C VAL A 223 34.81 6.87 11.98
N LYS A 224 35.87 6.26 11.43
CA LYS A 224 37.23 6.74 11.59
C LYS A 224 37.22 8.20 11.17
N LYS A 225 37.06 9.09 12.15
CA LYS A 225 37.59 10.43 12.13
C LYS A 225 39.11 10.29 12.03
N ASN A 226 39.60 9.94 10.85
CA ASN A 226 40.98 10.23 10.50
C ASN A 226 41.04 11.71 10.17
N GLY A 227 41.03 12.52 11.23
CA GLY A 227 41.70 13.80 11.22
C GLY A 227 43.19 13.53 11.32
N LYS A 228 43.89 13.71 10.20
CA LYS A 228 45.16 14.44 10.06
C LYS A 228 45.37 14.69 8.57
#